data_AF-A0AAW0I9U8-F1
#
_entry.id   AF-A0AAW0I9U8-F1
#
_cell.length_a   1.000
_cell.length_b   1.000
_cell.length_c   1.000
_cell.angle_alpha   90.00
_cell.angle_beta   90.00
_cell.angle_gamma   90.00
#
_symmetry.space_group_name_H-M   'P 1'
#
loop_
_entity.id
_entity.type
_entity.pdbx_description
1 polymer ?
#
loop_
_entity_poly.entity_id
_entity_poly.type
_entity_poly.pdbx_seq_one_letter_code
_entity_poly.pdbx_strand_id
1 'polypeptide(L)'
;SKRDHLLMNVKWYYRQSEVPDSVYQHLVQDRHNENDSGRELVITDPVIKNRELFISDYVDTYHAAALRGKCNISHFSDIFAAREFKARVDSFFYILGYNPETR
;
A
#
# COMPACT_ATOMS: atom_id res chain seq x y z
N SER A 1 7.55 -2.10 -30.87
CA SER A 1 7.13 -3.38 -30.24
C SER A 1 5.63 -3.34 -29.95
N LYS A 2 4.91 -4.48 -29.93
CA LYS A 2 3.45 -4.50 -29.59
C LYS A 2 3.15 -3.87 -28.22
N ARG A 3 4.11 -3.88 -27.30
CA ARG A 3 4.00 -3.24 -25.96
C ARG A 3 4.05 -1.71 -26.00
N ASP A 4 4.60 -1.11 -27.05
CA ASP A 4 4.75 0.35 -27.14
C ASP A 4 3.42 1.03 -27.50
N HIS A 5 2.50 0.30 -28.12
CA HIS A 5 1.18 0.81 -28.52
C HIS A 5 0.04 0.32 -27.62
N LEU A 6 0.32 -0.58 -26.67
CA LEU A 6 -0.67 -1.06 -25.71
C LEU A 6 -0.70 -0.11 -24.51
N LEU A 7 -1.85 0.53 -24.30
CA LEU A 7 -2.14 1.34 -23.13
C LEU A 7 -2.84 0.51 -22.06
N MET A 8 -2.57 0.83 -20.80
CA MET A 8 -3.20 0.22 -19.64
C MET A 8 -3.62 1.27 -18.63
N ASN A 9 -4.79 1.05 -18.01
CA ASN A 9 -5.22 1.80 -16.85
C ASN A 9 -4.60 1.17 -15.61
N VAL A 10 -3.94 1.99 -14.79
CA VAL A 10 -3.21 1.55 -13.60
C VAL A 10 -3.78 2.26 -12.38
N LYS A 11 -4.11 1.50 -11.35
CA LYS A 11 -4.41 2.03 -10.01
C LYS A 11 -3.12 2.29 -9.25
N TRP A 12 -3.05 3.41 -8.54
CA TRP A 12 -1.85 3.79 -7.81
C TRP A 12 -1.78 3.17 -6.42
N TYR A 13 -0.58 2.80 -6.01
CA TYR A 13 -0.24 2.41 -4.65
C TYR A 13 0.90 3.31 -4.17
N TYR A 14 0.72 3.92 -3.01
CA TYR A 14 1.71 4.82 -2.41
C TYR A 14 2.55 4.08 -1.39
N ARG A 15 3.84 4.36 -1.35
CA ARG A 15 4.71 4.01 -0.22
C ARG A 15 4.46 4.97 0.93
N GLN A 16 4.79 4.53 2.14
CA GLN A 16 4.73 5.39 3.32
C GLN A 16 5.48 6.72 3.12
N SER A 17 6.65 6.71 2.48
CA SER A 17 7.45 7.92 2.22
C SER A 17 6.82 8.89 1.21
N GLU A 18 5.80 8.46 0.48
CA GLU A 18 5.07 9.27 -0.51
C GLU A 18 3.78 9.85 0.09
N VAL A 19 3.39 9.41 1.29
CA VAL A 19 2.24 9.93 2.03
C VAL A 19 2.72 11.04 2.96
N PRO A 20 2.12 12.25 2.95
CA PRO A 20 2.50 13.31 3.87
C PRO A 20 2.43 12.87 5.34
N ASP A 21 3.42 13.27 6.15
CA ASP A 21 3.52 12.83 7.55
C ASP A 21 2.25 13.11 8.34
N SER A 22 1.64 14.28 8.16
CA SER A 22 0.39 14.65 8.84
C SER A 22 -0.72 13.64 8.53
N VAL A 23 -0.87 13.22 7.27
CA VAL A 23 -1.88 12.27 6.83
C VAL A 23 -1.59 10.89 7.37
N TYR A 24 -0.33 10.46 7.31
CA TYR A 24 0.09 9.20 7.88
C TYR A 24 -0.21 9.12 9.38
N GLN A 25 0.02 10.19 10.15
CA GLN A 25 -0.33 10.23 11.57
C GLN A 25 -1.85 10.07 11.80
N HIS A 26 -2.70 10.70 10.98
CA HIS A 26 -4.15 10.51 11.07
C HIS A 26 -4.55 9.07 10.72
N LEU A 27 -3.97 8.48 9.66
CA LEU A 27 -4.22 7.07 9.29
C LEU A 27 -3.81 6.10 10.41
N VAL A 28 -2.69 6.36 11.07
CA VAL A 28 -2.23 5.59 12.23
C VAL A 28 -3.19 5.79 13.40
N GLN A 29 -3.68 7.00 13.64
CA GLN A 29 -4.63 7.28 14.71
C GLN A 29 -5.98 6.59 14.47
N ASP A 30 -6.52 6.65 13.25
CA ASP A 30 -7.75 5.94 12.86
C ASP A 30 -7.58 4.44 13.09
N ARG A 31 -6.44 3.88 12.67
CA ARG A 31 -6.07 2.47 12.96
C ARG A 31 -6.03 2.18 14.46
N HIS A 32 -5.58 3.10 15.31
CA HIS A 32 -5.58 2.90 16.77
C HIS A 32 -7.00 2.91 17.34
N ASN A 33 -7.82 3.86 16.91
CA ASN A 33 -9.20 4.02 17.39
C ASN A 33 -10.08 2.82 16.99
N GLU A 34 -9.91 2.28 15.78
CA GLU A 34 -10.70 1.13 15.29
C GLU A 34 -10.29 -0.19 15.94
N ASN A 35 -9.04 -0.30 16.41
CA ASN A 35 -8.46 -1.54 16.94
C ASN A 35 -8.29 -1.53 18.47
N ASP A 36 -9.13 -0.76 19.19
CA ASP A 36 -9.18 -0.42 20.63
C ASP A 36 -8.99 -1.60 21.63
N SER A 37 -7.85 -2.27 21.54
CA SER A 37 -7.58 -3.56 22.18
C SER A 37 -6.43 -3.50 23.19
N GLY A 38 -5.79 -2.33 23.32
CA GLY A 38 -4.57 -2.16 24.13
C GLY A 38 -3.39 -3.01 23.63
N ARG A 39 -3.50 -3.64 22.45
CA ARG A 39 -2.44 -4.43 21.83
C ARG A 39 -1.55 -3.54 20.99
N GLU A 40 -0.27 -3.83 20.99
CA GLU A 40 0.70 -3.15 20.14
C GLU A 40 0.35 -3.37 18.66
N LEU A 41 -0.10 -2.30 18.01
CA LEU A 41 -0.51 -2.26 16.60
C LEU A 41 0.69 -2.15 15.65
N VAL A 42 1.91 -2.29 16.17
CA VAL A 42 3.11 -1.97 15.43
C VAL A 42 3.59 -3.24 14.71
N ILE A 43 3.62 -3.19 13.38
CA ILE A 43 4.56 -4.00 12.61
C ILE A 43 5.95 -3.43 12.92
N THR A 44 6.64 -4.03 13.89
CA THR A 44 7.93 -3.57 14.38
C THR A 44 9.08 -3.98 13.47
N ASP A 45 8.93 -5.09 12.74
CA ASP A 45 9.92 -5.55 11.77
C ASP A 45 10.04 -4.52 10.62
N PRO A 46 11.18 -3.80 10.49
CA PRO A 46 11.37 -2.81 9.45
C PRO A 46 11.25 -3.40 8.04
N VAL A 47 11.59 -4.68 7.87
CA VAL A 47 11.49 -5.38 6.59
C VAL A 47 10.04 -5.49 6.17
N ILE A 48 9.13 -5.84 7.10
CA ILE A 48 7.70 -5.95 6.82
C ILE A 48 7.09 -4.57 6.66
N LYS A 49 7.45 -3.61 7.52
CA LYS A 49 6.93 -2.23 7.47
C LYS A 49 7.16 -1.59 6.09
N ASN A 50 8.34 -1.80 5.50
CA ASN A 50 8.68 -1.28 4.16
C ASN A 50 7.91 -1.96 3.00
N ARG A 51 7.10 -2.99 3.29
CA ARG A 51 6.24 -3.67 2.31
C ARG A 51 4.78 -3.21 2.37
N GLU A 52 4.43 -2.37 3.33
CA GLU A 52 3.11 -1.73 3.39
C GLU A 52 2.98 -0.68 2.27
N LEU A 53 1.84 -0.72 1.58
CA LEU A 53 1.41 0.25 0.58
C LEU A 53 0.03 0.79 0.95
N PHE A 54 -0.31 1.95 0.39
CA PHE A 54 -1.61 2.59 0.54
C PHE A 54 -2.30 2.63 -0.82
N ILE A 55 -3.45 1.96 -0.95
CA ILE A 55 -4.19 1.88 -2.21
C ILE A 55 -4.91 3.20 -2.49
N SER A 56 -4.89 3.68 -3.72
CA SER A 56 -5.64 4.86 -4.14
C SER A 56 -6.66 4.51 -5.22
N ASP A 57 -7.75 5.28 -5.26
CA ASP A 57 -8.69 5.26 -6.38
C ASP A 57 -8.18 6.07 -7.58
N TYR A 58 -7.02 6.73 -7.46
CA TYR A 58 -6.35 7.38 -8.57
C TYR A 58 -5.99 6.37 -9.66
N VAL A 59 -6.47 6.64 -10.88
CA VAL A 59 -6.22 5.85 -12.09
C VAL A 59 -5.51 6.69 -13.13
N ASP A 60 -4.45 6.15 -13.70
CA ASP A 60 -3.66 6.80 -14.75
C ASP A 60 -3.36 5.83 -15.90
N THR A 61 -3.00 6.35 -17.06
CA THR A 61 -2.79 5.58 -18.29
C THR A 61 -1.30 5.50 -18.62
N TYR A 62 -0.76 4.29 -18.72
CA TYR A 62 0.63 4.04 -19.07
C TYR A 62 0.77 3.12 -20.28
N HIS A 63 1.91 3.23 -20.96
CA HIS A 63 2.32 2.24 -21.97
C HIS A 63 2.77 0.95 -21.27
N ALA A 64 2.38 -0.20 -21.84
CA ALA A 64 2.78 -1.51 -21.33
C ALA A 64 4.30 -1.72 -21.34
N ALA A 65 5.03 -0.97 -22.16
CA ALA A 65 6.49 -0.93 -22.18
C ALA A 65 7.11 -0.45 -20.85
N ALA A 66 6.37 0.28 -20.00
CA ALA A 66 6.84 0.73 -18.70
C ALA A 66 6.89 -0.38 -17.63
N LEU A 67 6.21 -1.51 -17.85
CA LEU A 67 6.21 -2.63 -16.91
C LEU A 67 7.58 -3.32 -16.84
N ARG A 68 8.15 -3.40 -15.64
CA ARG A 68 9.45 -4.04 -15.38
C ARG A 68 9.34 -5.44 -14.80
N GLY A 69 8.19 -5.81 -14.26
CA GLY A 69 7.96 -7.10 -13.62
C GLY A 69 6.58 -7.17 -12.99
N LYS A 70 6.17 -8.40 -12.66
CA LYS A 70 4.96 -8.66 -11.88
C LYS A 70 5.33 -8.67 -10.40
N CYS A 71 4.44 -8.17 -9.56
CA CYS A 71 4.51 -8.31 -8.10
C CYS A 71 3.20 -8.89 -7.57
N ASN A 72 3.19 -9.21 -6.28
CA ASN A 72 1.98 -9.63 -5.55
C ASN A 72 1.66 -8.62 -4.46
N ILE A 73 0.39 -8.21 -4.39
CA ILE A 73 -0.11 -7.27 -3.38
C ILE A 73 -1.28 -7.95 -2.67
N SER A 74 -1.14 -8.19 -1.38
CA SER A 74 -2.19 -8.80 -0.54
C SER A 74 -2.96 -7.73 0.23
N HIS A 75 -4.29 -7.87 0.27
CA HIS A 75 -5.15 -7.08 1.13
C HIS A 75 -5.31 -7.75 2.49
N PHE A 76 -5.22 -6.97 3.57
CA PHE A 76 -5.56 -7.41 4.91
C PHE A 76 -6.63 -6.50 5.51
N SER A 77 -7.55 -7.08 6.29
CA SER A 77 -8.62 -6.33 6.95
C SER A 77 -8.09 -5.31 7.96
N ASP A 78 -7.01 -5.67 8.65
CA ASP A 78 -6.44 -4.91 9.75
C ASP A 78 -4.96 -5.26 9.94
N ILE A 79 -4.35 -4.55 10.88
CA ILE A 79 -2.92 -4.69 11.19
C ILE A 79 -2.57 -6.00 11.92
N PHE A 80 -3.55 -6.68 12.52
CA PHE A 80 -3.33 -7.98 13.15
C PHE A 80 -3.30 -9.08 12.10
N ALA A 81 -4.20 -9.04 11.12
CA ALA A 81 -4.20 -9.95 9.98
C ALA A 81 -2.92 -9.82 9.15
N ALA A 82 -2.37 -8.61 9.03
CA ALA A 82 -1.10 -8.37 8.34
C ALA A 82 0.11 -9.07 8.98
N ARG A 83 0.01 -9.58 10.22
CA ARG A 83 1.07 -10.40 10.85
C ARG A 83 1.32 -11.72 10.11
N GLU A 84 0.36 -12.19 9.32
CA GLU A 84 0.52 -13.39 8.49
C GLU A 84 1.31 -13.14 7.20
N PHE A 85 1.63 -11.87 6.90
CA PHE A 85 2.38 -11.50 5.72
C PHE A 85 3.77 -12.13 5.70
N LYS A 86 4.13 -12.73 4.55
CA LYS A 86 5.44 -13.34 4.32
C LYS A 86 6.23 -12.47 3.37
N ALA A 87 7.24 -11.75 3.90
CA ALA A 87 8.09 -10.86 3.13
C ALA A 87 8.95 -11.63 2.10
N ARG A 88 8.50 -11.62 0.85
CA ARG A 88 9.26 -12.03 -0.34
C ARG A 88 9.74 -10.78 -1.09
N VAL A 89 10.64 -10.98 -2.05
CA VAL A 89 11.24 -9.89 -2.83
C VAL A 89 10.18 -9.06 -3.57
N ASP A 90 9.17 -9.72 -4.14
CA ASP A 90 8.12 -9.17 -5.00
C ASP A 90 6.75 -9.07 -4.32
N SER A 91 6.68 -9.25 -3.00
CA SER A 91 5.43 -9.18 -2.25
C SER A 91 5.29 -7.86 -1.49
N PHE A 92 4.07 -7.32 -1.51
CA PHE A 92 3.64 -6.16 -0.76
C PHE A 92 2.27 -6.43 -0.14
N PHE A 93 1.80 -5.54 0.72
CA PHE A 93 0.45 -5.59 1.24
C PHE A 93 -0.14 -4.20 1.44
N TYR A 94 -1.46 -4.12 1.56
CA TYR A 94 -2.15 -2.90 1.98
C TYR A 94 -3.26 -3.23 2.96
N ILE A 95 -3.56 -2.24 3.79
CA ILE A 95 -4.67 -2.26 4.77
C ILE A 95 -5.53 -1.03 4.54
N LEU A 96 -4.90 0.13 4.41
CA LEU A 96 -5.58 1.43 4.32
C LEU A 96 -5.57 1.97 2.89
N GLY A 97 -6.63 2.72 2.57
CA GLY A 97 -6.69 3.56 1.38
C GLY A 97 -6.07 4.94 1.63
N TYR A 98 -5.60 5.58 0.56
CA TYR A 98 -5.09 6.95 0.56
C TYR A 98 -5.63 7.71 -0.65
N ASN A 99 -6.16 8.92 -0.41
CA ASN A 99 -6.70 9.78 -1.45
C ASN A 99 -5.93 11.11 -1.49
N PRO A 100 -4.97 11.26 -2.41
CA PRO A 100 -4.09 12.43 -2.47
C PRO A 100 -4.82 13.77 -2.67
N GLU A 101 -6.07 13.75 -3.13
CA GLU A 101 -6.86 14.98 -3.36
C GLU A 101 -7.53 15.51 -2.10
N THR A 102 -7.78 14.65 -1.10
CA THR A 102 -8.60 15.00 0.07
C THR A 102 -7.94 14.71 1.42
N ARG A 103 -6.97 13.80 1.44
CA ARG A 103 -6.19 13.40 2.62
C ARG A 103 -4.83 12.94 2.15
#